data_AF-A0A183EIH7-F1
#
_entry.id   AF-A0A183EIH7-F1
#
_cell.length_a   1.000
_cell.length_b   1.000
_cell.length_c   1.000
_cell.angle_alpha   90.00
_cell.angle_beta   90.00
_cell.angle_gamma   90.00
#
_symmetry.space_group_name_H-M   'P 1'
#
loop_
_entity.id
_entity.type
_entity.pdbx_description
1 polymer ?
#
loop_
_entity_poly.entity_id
_entity_poly.type
_entity_poly.pdbx_seq_one_letter_code
_entity_poly.pdbx_strand_id
1 'polypeptide(L)'
;MPPEFILCLLLLFVRSIRAWKIDLFYSASATDVFDPLGFITVERAFDGNYTANFEPLVDSKKFRSDIREAGKNGWLYRVRAGTDGSVQGYNEPVGLRSLLLGRIQTPGRCLLMRADAAHHIRLSIDPDQHSVQSLAIFPENSFTAGVISETCDVESFRPDGTI
;
A
#
# COMPACT_ATOMS: atom_id res chain seq x y z
N MET A 1 -38.16 -30.68 22.45
CA MET A 1 -37.71 -29.61 21.54
C MET A 1 -38.28 -29.89 20.16
N PRO A 2 -38.88 -28.91 19.47
CA PRO A 2 -39.43 -29.12 18.14
C PRO A 2 -38.30 -29.36 17.13
N PRO A 3 -38.43 -30.32 16.20
CA PRO A 3 -37.40 -30.62 15.19
C PRO A 3 -37.12 -29.43 14.24
N GLU A 4 -38.00 -28.44 14.19
CA GLU A 4 -37.88 -27.23 13.37
C GLU A 4 -36.76 -26.28 13.85
N PHE A 5 -36.44 -26.28 15.15
CA PHE A 5 -35.34 -25.47 15.70
C PHE A 5 -33.96 -26.00 15.32
N ILE A 6 -33.84 -27.32 15.11
CA ILE A 6 -32.58 -27.98 14.75
C ILE A 6 -32.23 -27.68 13.28
N LEU A 7 -33.23 -27.60 12.41
CA LEU A 7 -33.04 -27.26 10.99
C LEU A 7 -32.56 -25.81 10.81
N CYS A 8 -33.08 -24.88 11.63
CA CYS A 8 -32.67 -23.47 11.60
C CYS A 8 -31.23 -23.27 12.12
N LEU A 9 -30.82 -24.02 13.15
CA LEU A 9 -29.42 -24.03 13.62
C LEU A 9 -28.46 -24.66 12.60
N LEU A 10 -28.86 -25.73 11.90
CA LEU A 10 -28.04 -26.36 10.87
C LEU A 10 -27.87 -25.48 9.61
N LEU A 11 -28.88 -24.69 9.25
CA LEU A 11 -28.77 -23.71 8.15
C LEU A 11 -27.87 -22.52 8.49
N LEU A 12 -27.73 -22.16 9.77
CA LEU A 12 -26.76 -21.15 10.22
C LEU A 12 -25.32 -21.67 10.26
N PHE A 13 -25.12 -23.00 10.34
CA PHE A 13 -23.80 -23.63 10.39
C PHE A 13 -23.12 -23.81 9.02
N VAL A 14 -23.81 -23.56 7.90
CA VAL A 14 -23.20 -23.52 6.56
C VAL A 14 -22.56 -22.14 6.26
N ARG A 15 -22.43 -21.31 7.30
CA ARG A 15 -21.53 -20.15 7.46
C ARG A 15 -20.04 -20.39 7.21
N SER A 16 -19.59 -21.21 6.26
CA SER A 16 -18.15 -21.18 5.88
C SER A 16 -17.91 -20.00 4.95
N ILE A 17 -17.99 -18.80 5.50
CA ILE A 17 -17.37 -17.63 4.87
C ILE A 17 -15.87 -17.88 5.03
N ARG A 18 -15.24 -18.43 3.99
CA ARG A 18 -13.77 -18.47 3.92
C ARG A 18 -13.30 -17.05 3.69
N ALA A 19 -13.14 -16.31 4.78
CA ALA A 19 -12.46 -15.03 4.78
C ALA A 19 -10.96 -15.28 4.89
N TRP A 20 -10.19 -14.67 4.00
CA TRP A 20 -8.73 -14.70 4.03
C TRP A 20 -8.21 -13.27 4.21
N LYS A 21 -7.21 -13.12 5.09
CA LYS A 21 -6.62 -11.84 5.45
C LYS A 21 -5.24 -11.71 4.85
N ILE A 22 -4.97 -10.57 4.21
CA ILE A 22 -3.68 -10.18 3.66
C ILE A 22 -3.17 -8.98 4.45
N ASP A 23 -2.16 -9.16 5.30
CA ASP A 23 -1.53 -8.04 5.99
C ASP A 23 -0.65 -7.23 5.02
N LEU A 24 -0.73 -5.91 5.12
CA LEU A 24 0.07 -4.97 4.35
C LEU A 24 1.00 -4.18 5.27
N PHE A 25 2.23 -4.02 4.84
CA PHE A 25 3.24 -3.24 5.53
C PHE A 25 3.90 -2.24 4.58
N TYR A 26 4.35 -1.12 5.10
CA TYR A 26 5.09 -0.13 4.33
C TYR A 26 6.46 0.16 4.93
N SER A 27 7.38 0.61 4.08
CA SER A 27 8.70 1.10 4.49
C SER A 27 9.03 2.35 3.68
N ALA A 28 9.45 3.38 4.37
CA ALA A 28 9.95 4.63 3.81
C ALA A 28 11.31 4.97 4.45
N SER A 29 12.17 3.97 4.64
CA SER A 29 13.50 4.09 5.25
C SER A 29 14.57 3.39 4.42
N ALA A 30 15.85 3.63 4.77
CA ALA A 30 16.98 2.90 4.19
C ALA A 30 17.10 1.44 4.65
N THR A 31 16.34 1.04 5.67
CA THR A 31 16.44 -0.26 6.34
C THR A 31 15.21 -1.10 6.04
N ASP A 32 15.30 -2.43 6.16
CA ASP A 32 14.15 -3.33 6.02
C ASP A 32 13.25 -3.36 7.26
N VAL A 33 12.97 -2.17 7.80
CA VAL A 33 11.97 -1.95 8.84
C VAL A 33 10.67 -1.59 8.15
N PHE A 34 9.63 -2.36 8.50
CA PHE A 34 8.30 -2.26 7.91
C PHE A 34 7.28 -1.99 9.00
N ASP A 35 6.52 -0.91 8.83
CA ASP A 35 5.41 -0.52 9.70
C ASP A 35 4.09 -1.06 9.15
N PRO A 36 3.09 -1.34 10.01
CA PRO A 36 1.78 -1.79 9.58
C PRO A 36 1.09 -0.71 8.74
N LEU A 37 0.67 -1.09 7.53
CA LEU A 37 -0.11 -0.23 6.64
C LEU A 37 -1.61 -0.45 6.87
N GLY A 38 -2.00 -1.72 7.01
CA GLY A 38 -3.38 -2.15 7.07
C GLY A 38 -3.50 -3.61 6.69
N PHE A 39 -4.70 -4.03 6.34
CA PHE A 39 -4.93 -5.37 5.81
C PHE A 39 -6.09 -5.38 4.83
N ILE A 40 -6.10 -6.40 3.97
CA ILE A 40 -7.19 -6.66 3.05
C ILE A 40 -7.90 -7.94 3.48
N THR A 41 -9.20 -7.85 3.65
CA THR A 41 -10.07 -9.01 3.91
C THR A 41 -10.72 -9.41 2.59
N VAL A 42 -10.41 -10.63 2.13
CA VAL A 42 -10.98 -11.23 0.91
C VAL A 42 -12.05 -12.23 1.33
N GLU A 43 -13.26 -12.05 0.81
CA GLU A 43 -14.42 -12.87 1.11
C GLU A 43 -15.04 -13.40 -0.18
N ARG A 44 -15.51 -14.65 -0.13
CA ARG A 44 -16.29 -15.24 -1.21
C ARG A 44 -17.78 -15.04 -0.95
N ALA A 45 -18.45 -14.31 -1.83
CA ALA A 45 -19.89 -14.14 -1.81
C ALA A 45 -20.62 -15.41 -2.30
N PHE A 46 -21.92 -15.49 -2.00
CA PHE A 46 -22.75 -16.65 -2.34
C PHE A 46 -22.92 -16.86 -3.84
N ASP A 47 -22.80 -15.80 -4.64
CA ASP A 47 -22.82 -15.84 -6.10
C ASP A 47 -21.52 -16.40 -6.70
N GLY A 48 -20.53 -16.70 -5.85
CA GLY A 48 -19.22 -17.22 -6.24
C GLY A 48 -18.20 -16.14 -6.58
N ASN A 49 -18.57 -14.86 -6.52
CA ASN A 49 -17.65 -13.74 -6.70
C ASN A 49 -16.83 -13.47 -5.44
N TYR A 50 -15.65 -12.90 -5.62
CA TYR A 50 -14.78 -12.47 -4.52
C TYR A 50 -14.90 -10.96 -4.31
N THR A 51 -15.03 -10.55 -3.06
CA THR A 51 -14.99 -9.15 -2.62
C THR A 51 -13.77 -8.95 -1.74
N ALA A 52 -13.07 -7.83 -1.90
CA ALA A 52 -11.92 -7.48 -1.08
C ALA A 52 -12.12 -6.09 -0.46
N ASN A 53 -11.92 -5.98 0.86
CA ASN A 53 -12.05 -4.73 1.60
C ASN A 53 -10.72 -4.38 2.27
N PHE A 54 -10.27 -3.14 2.11
CA PHE A 54 -9.06 -2.64 2.77
C PHE A 54 -9.40 -1.92 4.07
N GLU A 55 -8.69 -2.26 5.14
CA GLU A 55 -8.79 -1.62 6.45
C GLU A 55 -7.43 -1.00 6.81
N PRO A 56 -7.32 0.34 6.88
CA PRO A 56 -6.07 1.00 7.22
C PRO A 56 -5.75 0.82 8.72
N LEU A 57 -4.49 0.52 9.01
CA LEU A 57 -3.94 0.54 10.38
C LEU A 57 -2.90 1.65 10.57
N VAL A 58 -2.52 2.31 9.48
CA VAL A 58 -1.48 3.35 9.47
C VAL A 58 -1.97 4.64 10.14
N ASP A 59 -1.12 5.23 10.99
CA ASP A 59 -1.30 6.61 11.43
C ASP A 59 -0.91 7.56 10.30
N SER A 60 -1.88 8.33 9.80
CA SER A 60 -1.69 9.26 8.69
C SER A 60 -0.63 10.33 8.96
N LYS A 61 -0.50 10.80 10.20
CA LYS A 61 0.50 11.82 10.57
C LYS A 61 1.89 11.21 10.56
N LYS A 62 2.04 10.01 11.13
CA LYS A 62 3.31 9.27 11.10
C LYS A 62 3.71 8.97 9.65
N PHE A 63 2.81 8.40 8.85
CA PHE A 63 3.05 8.09 7.45
C PHE A 63 3.53 9.30 6.65
N ARG A 64 2.85 10.44 6.78
CA ARG A 64 3.26 11.69 6.12
C ARG A 64 4.64 12.17 6.58
N SER A 65 4.95 12.02 7.87
CA SER A 65 6.29 12.33 8.40
C SER A 65 7.35 11.42 7.78
N ASP A 66 7.11 10.12 7.70
CA ASP A 66 8.04 9.14 7.16
C ASP A 66 8.28 9.37 5.65
N ILE A 67 7.21 9.64 4.89
CA ILE A 67 7.32 9.99 3.46
C ILE A 67 8.12 11.28 3.28
N ARG A 68 7.92 12.30 4.13
CA ARG A 68 8.72 13.54 4.08
C ARG A 68 10.19 13.26 4.37
N GLU A 69 10.49 12.43 5.36
CA GLU A 69 11.86 12.05 5.70
C GLU A 69 12.53 11.25 4.57
N ALA A 70 11.82 10.28 3.99
CA ALA A 70 12.25 9.55 2.80
C ALA A 70 12.50 10.50 1.63
N GLY A 71 11.69 11.54 1.48
CA GLY A 71 11.87 12.62 0.51
C GLY A 71 13.20 13.36 0.65
N LYS A 72 13.58 13.70 1.90
CA LYS A 72 14.84 14.39 2.21
C LYS A 72 16.07 13.53 1.95
N ASN A 73 15.97 12.25 2.31
CA ASN A 73 17.10 11.31 2.26
C ASN A 73 17.18 10.53 0.94
N GLY A 74 16.16 10.65 0.10
CA GLY A 74 16.02 9.96 -1.17
C GLY A 74 15.82 8.45 -1.07
N TRP A 75 15.04 8.03 -0.07
CA TRP A 75 14.69 6.63 0.12
C TRP A 75 13.50 6.20 -0.74
N LEU A 76 13.39 4.90 -0.99
CA LEU A 76 12.28 4.31 -1.73
C LEU A 76 11.05 4.14 -0.83
N TYR A 77 9.87 4.31 -1.40
CA TYR A 77 8.63 3.86 -0.77
C TYR A 77 8.35 2.43 -1.20
N ARG A 78 8.14 1.55 -0.23
CA ARG A 78 8.01 0.11 -0.44
C ARG A 78 6.79 -0.39 0.30
N VAL A 79 6.02 -1.27 -0.33
CA VAL A 79 4.88 -1.95 0.28
C VAL A 79 5.07 -3.44 0.12
N ARG A 80 4.74 -4.18 1.16
CA ARG A 80 4.86 -5.62 1.23
C ARG A 80 3.53 -6.23 1.63
N ALA A 81 3.16 -7.31 0.96
CA ALA A 81 2.02 -8.13 1.34
C ALA A 81 2.49 -9.40 2.05
N GLY A 82 1.78 -9.79 3.10
CA GLY A 82 2.11 -10.96 3.90
C GLY A 82 3.25 -10.72 4.90
N THR A 83 3.34 -11.61 5.87
CA THR A 83 4.36 -11.61 6.93
C THR A 83 5.65 -12.29 6.49
N ASP A 84 5.58 -13.18 5.51
CA ASP A 84 6.69 -13.88 4.87
C ASP A 84 7.49 -12.96 3.92
N GLY A 85 6.87 -11.88 3.47
CA GLY A 85 7.50 -10.83 2.69
C GLY A 85 7.87 -11.20 1.26
N SER A 86 7.23 -12.25 0.75
CA SER A 86 7.46 -12.83 -0.58
C SER A 86 7.05 -11.89 -1.72
N VAL A 87 6.06 -11.01 -1.48
CA VAL A 87 5.57 -10.07 -2.50
C VAL A 87 5.74 -8.63 -2.04
N GLN A 88 6.51 -7.88 -2.83
CA GLN A 88 6.80 -6.47 -2.58
C GLN A 88 6.63 -5.66 -3.86
N GLY A 89 6.14 -4.44 -3.68
CA GLY A 89 6.11 -3.41 -4.70
C GLY A 89 6.88 -2.20 -4.22
N TYR A 90 7.42 -1.47 -5.19
CA TYR A 90 8.28 -0.32 -4.96
C TYR A 90 7.80 0.81 -5.83
N ASN A 91 7.88 2.03 -5.33
CA ASN A 91 7.79 3.23 -6.15
C ASN A 91 9.17 3.91 -6.22
N GLU A 92 9.36 4.74 -7.25
CA GLU A 92 10.54 5.59 -7.42
C GLU A 92 10.86 6.37 -6.13
N PRO A 93 12.13 6.78 -5.94
CA PRO A 93 12.56 7.36 -4.67
C PRO A 93 11.67 8.55 -4.30
N VAL A 94 11.25 8.55 -3.04
CA VAL A 94 10.35 9.55 -2.48
C VAL A 94 10.98 10.93 -2.59
N GLY A 95 12.32 11.02 -2.66
CA GLY A 95 12.94 12.07 -3.43
C GLY A 95 14.39 11.86 -3.85
N LEU A 96 14.99 12.85 -4.50
CA LEU A 96 16.43 12.80 -4.78
C LEU A 96 17.02 14.20 -4.63
N ARG A 97 17.94 14.34 -3.68
CA ARG A 97 18.98 15.37 -3.71
C ARG A 97 20.29 14.65 -4.03
N SER A 98 20.67 14.59 -5.31
CA SER A 98 22.02 14.16 -5.68
C SER A 98 23.01 15.19 -5.12
N LEU A 99 23.59 14.87 -3.96
CA LEU A 99 24.79 15.54 -3.44
C LEU A 99 26.05 14.76 -3.87
N LEU A 100 26.08 14.26 -5.10
CA LEU A 100 27.32 13.79 -5.69
C LEU A 100 28.03 14.96 -6.37
N LEU A 101 29.00 15.52 -5.65
CA LEU A 101 30.22 16.16 -6.17
C LEU A 101 30.03 17.03 -7.43
N GLY A 102 29.19 18.07 -7.34
CA GLY A 102 29.22 19.19 -8.29
C GLY A 102 28.97 18.86 -9.76
N ARG A 103 28.42 17.69 -10.11
CA ARG A 103 28.10 17.34 -11.50
C ARG A 103 26.75 16.63 -11.60
N ILE A 104 25.84 17.31 -12.30
CA ILE A 104 24.55 16.85 -12.81
C ILE A 104 23.50 16.64 -11.71
N GLN A 105 22.61 17.61 -11.66
CA GLN A 105 21.34 17.58 -10.94
C GLN A 105 20.43 16.58 -11.67
N THR A 106 20.52 15.29 -11.34
CA THR A 106 19.56 14.31 -11.84
C THR A 106 18.19 14.69 -11.27
N PRO A 107 17.17 14.92 -12.10
CA PRO A 107 15.85 15.24 -11.60
C PRO A 107 15.32 14.05 -10.79
N GLY A 108 15.14 14.27 -9.49
CA GLY A 108 14.49 13.32 -8.62
C GLY A 108 13.05 13.14 -9.05
N ARG A 109 12.64 11.90 -9.30
CA ARG A 109 11.25 11.59 -9.62
C ARG A 109 10.47 11.39 -8.33
N CYS A 110 9.99 12.48 -7.74
CA CYS A 110 9.23 12.45 -6.48
C CYS A 110 7.73 12.31 -6.71
N LEU A 111 7.34 11.33 -7.52
CA LEU A 111 5.94 11.19 -7.95
C LEU A 111 5.01 11.00 -6.74
N LEU A 112 5.46 10.24 -5.73
CA LEU A 112 4.67 10.03 -4.51
C LEU A 112 4.47 11.32 -3.69
N MET A 113 5.50 12.16 -3.55
CA MET A 113 5.34 13.45 -2.85
C MET A 113 4.48 14.44 -3.65
N ARG A 114 4.59 14.44 -4.99
CA ARG A 114 3.75 15.27 -5.87
C ARG A 114 2.28 14.88 -5.80
N ALA A 115 2.01 13.59 -5.60
CA ALA A 115 0.69 13.07 -5.35
C ALA A 115 0.21 13.31 -3.90
N ASP A 116 0.92 14.10 -3.09
CA ASP A 116 0.62 14.30 -1.66
C ASP A 116 0.56 12.98 -0.86
N ALA A 117 1.42 12.03 -1.23
CA ALA A 117 1.44 10.65 -0.75
C ALA A 117 0.17 9.82 -1.08
N ALA A 118 -0.77 10.38 -1.85
CA ALA A 118 -1.89 9.63 -2.39
C ALA A 118 -1.39 8.64 -3.45
N HIS A 119 -1.82 7.38 -3.32
CA HIS A 119 -1.39 6.32 -4.20
C HIS A 119 -2.38 5.15 -4.17
N HIS A 120 -2.37 4.38 -5.24
CA HIS A 120 -3.12 3.15 -5.39
C HIS A 120 -2.18 1.97 -5.27
N ILE A 121 -2.56 1.00 -4.44
CA ILE A 121 -1.90 -0.30 -4.38
C ILE A 121 -2.72 -1.26 -5.21
N ARG A 122 -2.11 -1.89 -6.21
CA ARG A 122 -2.72 -2.94 -7.02
C ARG A 122 -2.15 -4.27 -6.61
N LEU A 123 -3.03 -5.19 -6.20
CA LEU A 123 -2.68 -6.56 -5.88
C LEU A 123 -3.30 -7.50 -6.90
N SER A 124 -2.52 -8.50 -7.34
CA SER A 124 -3.05 -9.70 -7.98
C SER A 124 -3.05 -10.82 -6.95
N ILE A 125 -4.16 -11.51 -6.80
CA ILE A 125 -4.34 -12.57 -5.81
C ILE A 125 -4.87 -13.83 -6.48
N ASP A 126 -4.44 -14.98 -5.99
CA ASP A 126 -5.09 -16.27 -6.22
C ASP A 126 -5.98 -16.57 -5.01
N PRO A 127 -7.30 -16.38 -5.12
CA PRO A 127 -8.20 -16.58 -4.00
C PRO A 127 -8.43 -18.06 -3.69
N ASP A 128 -8.13 -18.98 -4.61
CA ASP A 128 -8.29 -20.42 -4.36
C ASP A 128 -7.07 -20.97 -3.59
N GLN A 129 -5.89 -20.41 -3.85
CA GLN A 129 -4.65 -20.74 -3.15
C GLN A 129 -4.40 -19.85 -1.92
N HIS A 130 -5.24 -18.84 -1.68
CA HIS A 130 -5.03 -17.79 -0.67
C HIS A 130 -3.62 -17.18 -0.75
N SER A 131 -3.19 -16.84 -1.97
CA SER A 131 -1.84 -16.32 -2.22
C SER A 131 -1.86 -14.99 -2.96
N VAL A 132 -0.90 -14.13 -2.64
CA VAL A 132 -0.67 -12.89 -3.39
C VAL A 132 0.35 -13.20 -4.48
N GLN A 133 0.05 -12.84 -5.73
CA GLN A 133 0.93 -13.10 -6.87
C GLN A 133 1.81 -11.90 -7.21
N SER A 134 1.27 -10.69 -7.08
CA SER A 134 2.01 -9.46 -7.39
C SER A 134 1.47 -8.26 -6.65
N LEU A 135 2.34 -7.29 -6.36
CA LEU A 135 2.00 -6.01 -5.76
C LEU A 135 2.67 -4.88 -6.56
N ALA A 136 1.91 -3.86 -6.91
CA ALA A 136 2.40 -2.66 -7.55
C ALA A 136 1.82 -1.40 -6.91
N ILE A 137 2.61 -0.32 -6.90
CA ILE A 137 2.27 0.96 -6.28
C ILE A 137 2.23 2.01 -7.37
N PHE A 138 1.14 2.77 -7.44
CA PHE A 138 0.97 3.85 -8.41
C PHE A 138 0.61 5.14 -7.69
N PRO A 139 1.41 6.20 -7.80
CA PRO A 139 1.06 7.48 -7.22
C PRO A 139 -0.19 8.05 -7.92
N GLU A 140 -1.11 8.59 -7.15
CA GLU A 140 -2.38 9.10 -7.68
C GLU A 140 -2.13 10.41 -8.46
N ASN A 141 -2.93 10.65 -9.50
CA ASN A 141 -2.96 11.91 -10.24
C ASN A 141 -1.61 12.40 -10.82
N SER A 142 -0.58 11.53 -10.87
CA SER A 142 0.75 11.88 -11.37
C SER A 142 1.11 11.01 -12.58
N PHE A 143 0.69 11.49 -13.74
CA PHE A 143 1.18 10.99 -15.02
C PHE A 143 2.18 12.01 -15.53
N THR A 144 3.43 11.60 -15.67
CA THR A 144 4.42 12.46 -16.34
C THR A 144 4.99 11.72 -17.54
N ALA A 145 4.61 12.20 -18.73
CA ALA A 145 5.21 11.79 -19.98
C ALA A 145 6.30 12.81 -20.33
N GLY A 146 7.57 12.38 -20.34
CA GLY A 146 8.71 13.23 -20.71
C GLY A 146 9.81 13.31 -19.66
N VAL A 147 10.86 14.09 -19.97
CA VAL A 147 11.97 14.34 -19.05
C VAL A 147 11.52 15.38 -18.03
N ILE A 148 11.11 14.93 -16.84
CA ILE A 148 10.82 15.81 -15.71
C ILE A 148 12.15 16.41 -15.29
N SER A 149 12.30 17.73 -15.36
CA SER A 149 13.54 18.43 -14.97
C SER A 149 13.34 19.26 -13.69
N GLU A 150 12.28 18.96 -12.92
CA GLU A 150 11.87 19.72 -11.75
C GLU A 150 12.35 19.06 -10.46
N THR A 151 13.08 19.84 -9.67
CA THR A 151 13.51 19.49 -8.32
C THR A 151 12.33 19.32 -7.38
N CYS A 152 12.43 18.35 -6.48
CA CYS A 152 11.39 18.07 -5.51
C CYS A 152 11.45 19.07 -4.36
N ASP A 153 10.40 19.88 -4.24
CA ASP A 153 10.21 20.73 -3.09
C ASP A 153 9.58 19.92 -1.94
N VAL A 154 10.42 19.48 -1.01
CA VAL A 154 9.97 18.73 0.18
C VAL A 154 9.22 19.65 1.16
N GLU A 155 9.42 20.96 1.06
CA GLU A 155 8.83 21.95 1.96
C GLU A 155 7.37 22.24 1.58
N SER A 156 7.01 22.08 0.30
CA SER A 156 5.62 22.23 -0.16
C SER A 156 4.71 21.07 0.25
N PHE A 157 5.25 19.95 0.75
CA PHE A 157 4.45 18.83 1.26
C PHE A 157 3.68 19.28 2.50
N ARG A 158 2.35 19.39 2.40
CA ARG A 158 1.52 19.95 3.48
C ARG A 158 1.53 19.04 4.71
N PRO A 159 1.60 19.59 5.93
CA PRO A 159 1.50 18.79 7.14
C PRO A 159 0.06 18.29 7.40
N ASP A 160 -0.95 19.05 6.97
CA ASP A 160 -2.37 18.75 7.18
C ASP A 160 -3.08 18.50 5.85
N GLY A 161 -3.16 17.23 5.46
CA GLY A 161 -4.09 16.72 4.47
C GLY A 161 -5.03 15.75 5.17
N THR A 162 -6.32 16.10 5.25
CA THR A 162 -7.37 15.18 5.68
C THR A 162 -7.45 14.06 4.65
N ILE A 163 -7.32 12.81 5.10
CA ILE A 163 -7.68 11.62 4.29
C ILE A 163 -9.20 11.55 4.21
#